data_AF-A0A976QHS2-F1
#
_entry.id   AF-A0A976QHS2-F1
#
_cell.length_a   1.000
_cell.length_b   1.000
_cell.length_c   1.000
_cell.angle_alpha   90.00
_cell.angle_beta   90.00
_cell.angle_gamma   90.00
#
_symmetry.space_group_name_H-M   'P 1'
#
loop_
_entity.id
_entity.type
_entity.pdbx_description
1 polymer ?
#
loop_
_entity_poly.entity_id
_entity_poly.type
_entity_poly.pdbx_seq_one_letter_code
_entity_poly.pdbx_strand_id
1 'polypeptide(L)'
;MDMIPLWLSLKLAFVTTVVLVIVAAPLTYLLVYIRFAGKSFFEALLTLPMVLPPTVLGFYLLLVMTPQGNIGRFWEAVTGSPLIFTFTGIVVASLVYSLPFAIQPMKAAFEKIDRRLLESAYVLGLSPMATFFRVIIPNTLNGLAASAILVFIHTLGEFGVILMVGGSIPGETKVASIAIYEAVEALRYRDAAMMCLVLVPISYIFLLLINRLTRRQIYGA
;
A
#
# COMPACT_ATOMS: atom_id res chain seq x y z
N MET A 1 -7.50 21.33 17.96
CA MET A 1 -7.04 20.08 17.33
C MET A 1 -6.36 20.48 16.04
N ASP A 2 -5.05 20.25 15.92
CA ASP A 2 -4.39 20.39 14.62
C ASP A 2 -4.85 19.24 13.72
N MET A 3 -5.60 19.57 12.66
CA MET A 3 -6.11 18.59 11.70
C MET A 3 -5.08 18.23 10.62
N ILE A 4 -3.92 18.89 10.63
CA ILE A 4 -2.84 18.69 9.67
C ILE A 4 -2.37 17.22 9.63
N PRO A 5 -2.12 16.54 10.76
CA PRO A 5 -1.70 15.13 10.74
C PRO A 5 -2.76 14.19 10.17
N LEU A 6 -4.05 14.49 10.42
CA LEU A 6 -5.16 13.70 9.87
C LEU A 6 -5.22 13.85 8.35
N TRP A 7 -5.15 15.08 7.85
CA TRP A 7 -5.11 15.36 6.42
C TRP A 7 -3.90 14.73 5.74
N LEU A 8 -2.72 14.83 6.35
CA LEU A 8 -1.50 14.24 5.84
C LEU A 8 -1.61 12.71 5.75
N SER A 9 -2.22 12.07 6.76
CA SER A 9 -2.45 10.62 6.76
C SER A 9 -3.39 10.19 5.64
N LEU A 10 -4.50 10.93 5.44
CA LEU A 10 -5.43 10.67 4.34
C LEU A 10 -4.76 10.86 2.98
N LYS A 11 -3.96 11.93 2.83
CA LYS A 11 -3.17 12.20 1.62
C LYS A 11 -2.17 11.07 1.36
N LEU A 12 -1.41 10.65 2.38
CA LEU A 12 -0.46 9.54 2.29
C LEU A 12 -1.16 8.25 1.88
N ALA A 13 -2.22 7.86 2.59
CA ALA A 13 -2.99 6.66 2.31
C ALA A 13 -3.57 6.67 0.89
N PHE A 14 -4.13 7.79 0.45
CA PHE A 14 -4.67 7.92 -0.90
C PHE A 14 -3.59 7.77 -1.97
N VAL A 15 -2.48 8.52 -1.86
CA VAL A 15 -1.38 8.48 -2.84
C VAL A 15 -0.77 7.07 -2.90
N THR A 16 -0.44 6.49 -1.75
CA THR A 16 0.09 5.12 -1.65
C THR A 16 -0.86 4.11 -2.27
N THR A 17 -2.16 4.22 -2.01
CA THR A 17 -3.19 3.32 -2.57
C THR A 17 -3.26 3.39 -4.09
N VAL A 18 -3.36 4.60 -4.65
CA VAL A 18 -3.45 4.79 -6.10
C VAL A 18 -2.22 4.22 -6.80
N VAL A 19 -1.03 4.55 -6.30
CA VAL A 19 0.23 4.07 -6.87
C VAL A 19 0.33 2.55 -6.75
N LEU A 20 0.03 1.97 -5.58
CA LEU A 20 0.11 0.52 -5.40
C LEU A 20 -0.91 -0.23 -6.23
N VAL A 21 -2.14 0.26 -6.40
CA VAL A 21 -3.12 -0.43 -7.25
C VAL A 21 -2.64 -0.50 -8.70
N ILE A 22 -2.05 0.58 -9.20
CA ILE A 22 -1.52 0.66 -10.57
C ILE A 22 -0.30 -0.25 -10.74
N VAL A 23 0.61 -0.28 -9.76
CA VAL A 23 1.87 -1.05 -9.85
C VAL A 23 1.67 -2.53 -9.49
N ALA A 24 0.83 -2.84 -8.51
CA ALA A 24 0.60 -4.20 -8.05
C ALA A 24 -0.25 -5.02 -9.04
N ALA A 25 -1.13 -4.39 -9.83
CA ALA A 25 -1.93 -5.11 -10.82
C ALA A 25 -1.08 -5.84 -11.89
N PRO A 26 -0.12 -5.20 -12.59
CA PRO A 26 0.75 -5.90 -13.53
C PRO A 26 1.72 -6.88 -12.82
N LEU A 27 2.19 -6.57 -11.61
CA LEU A 27 2.99 -7.52 -10.82
C LEU A 27 2.19 -8.77 -10.48
N THR A 28 0.93 -8.62 -10.09
CA THR A 28 0.02 -9.73 -9.82
C THR A 28 -0.25 -10.53 -11.09
N TYR A 29 -0.44 -9.87 -12.23
CA TYR A 29 -0.57 -10.54 -13.53
C TYR A 29 0.65 -11.42 -13.83
N LEU A 30 1.86 -10.89 -13.65
CA LEU A 30 3.12 -11.64 -13.79
C LEU A 30 3.17 -12.84 -12.82
N LEU A 31 2.76 -12.64 -11.56
CA LEU A 31 2.74 -13.69 -10.54
C LEU A 31 1.65 -14.75 -10.77
N VAL A 32 0.55 -14.45 -11.44
CA VAL A 32 -0.53 -15.44 -11.63
C VAL A 32 -0.37 -16.18 -12.95
N TYR A 33 -0.19 -15.45 -14.06
CA TYR A 33 -0.33 -16.03 -15.40
C TYR A 33 1.00 -16.37 -16.08
N ILE A 34 2.11 -15.76 -15.66
CA ILE A 34 3.42 -16.01 -16.27
C ILE A 34 4.18 -17.05 -15.46
N ARG A 35 4.84 -17.98 -16.18
CA ARG A 35 5.76 -18.97 -15.62
C ARG A 35 7.19 -18.54 -15.91
N PHE A 36 8.01 -18.42 -14.88
CA PHE A 36 9.43 -18.10 -14.98
C PHE A 36 10.22 -18.77 -13.85
N ALA A 37 11.50 -19.04 -14.09
CA ALA A 37 12.39 -19.59 -13.07
C ALA A 37 12.61 -18.56 -11.95
N GLY A 38 12.57 -18.99 -10.68
CA GLY A 38 12.71 -18.09 -9.53
C GLY A 38 11.43 -17.39 -9.06
N LYS A 39 10.27 -17.70 -9.65
CA LYS A 39 8.97 -17.14 -9.26
C LYS A 39 8.67 -17.24 -7.76
N SER A 40 8.99 -18.37 -7.12
CA SER A 40 8.81 -18.56 -5.68
C SER A 40 9.66 -17.59 -4.86
N PHE A 41 10.91 -17.36 -5.26
CA PHE A 41 11.80 -16.40 -4.60
C PHE A 41 11.30 -14.96 -4.77
N PHE A 42 10.85 -14.60 -5.99
CA PHE A 42 10.29 -13.27 -6.25
C PHE A 42 9.01 -13.04 -5.46
N GLU A 43 8.13 -14.04 -5.37
CA GLU A 43 6.93 -13.96 -4.53
C GLU A 43 7.28 -13.81 -3.05
N ALA A 44 8.24 -14.60 -2.54
CA ALA A 44 8.73 -14.47 -1.17
C ALA A 44 9.26 -13.05 -0.89
N LEU A 45 10.04 -12.47 -1.80
CA LEU A 45 10.57 -11.11 -1.68
C LEU A 45 9.46 -10.06 -1.60
N LEU A 46 8.42 -10.18 -2.41
CA LEU A 46 7.27 -9.26 -2.41
C LEU A 46 6.41 -9.40 -1.15
N THR A 47 6.36 -10.60 -0.55
CA THR A 47 5.65 -10.85 0.71
C THR A 47 6.47 -10.58 1.96
N LEU A 48 7.79 -10.45 1.84
CA LEU A 48 8.72 -10.25 2.95
C LEU A 48 8.32 -9.08 3.88
N PRO A 49 7.84 -7.92 3.38
CA PRO A 49 7.42 -6.81 4.25
C PRO A 49 6.31 -7.17 5.23
N MET A 50 5.47 -8.17 4.92
CA MET A 50 4.40 -8.64 5.80
C MET A 50 4.93 -9.43 7.01
N VAL A 51 6.09 -10.07 6.86
CA VAL A 51 6.67 -10.94 7.90
C VAL A 51 7.67 -10.18 8.76
N LEU A 52 8.32 -9.15 8.21
CA LEU A 52 9.29 -8.35 8.94
C LEU A 52 8.61 -7.44 9.98
N PRO A 53 9.19 -7.28 11.17
CA PRO A 53 8.77 -6.21 12.08
C PRO A 53 8.88 -4.85 11.38
N PRO A 54 7.89 -3.95 11.53
CA PRO A 54 7.90 -2.63 10.89
C PRO A 54 9.16 -1.82 11.19
N THR A 55 9.69 -1.94 12.40
CA THR A 55 10.95 -1.28 12.81
C THR A 55 12.16 -1.78 12.04
N VAL A 56 12.23 -3.08 11.74
CA VAL A 56 13.33 -3.66 10.95
C VAL A 56 13.25 -3.16 9.52
N LEU A 57 12.05 -3.16 8.95
CA LEU A 57 11.82 -2.64 7.60
C LEU A 57 12.15 -1.14 7.51
N GLY A 58 11.66 -0.34 8.46
CA GLY A 58 11.92 1.09 8.55
C GLY A 58 13.40 1.42 8.68
N PHE A 59 14.16 0.65 9.49
CA PHE A 59 15.60 0.79 9.63
C PHE A 59 16.35 0.60 8.31
N TYR A 60 16.11 -0.53 7.63
CA TYR A 60 16.79 -0.80 6.36
C TYR A 60 16.38 0.17 5.25
N LEU A 61 15.10 0.55 5.21
CA LEU A 61 14.64 1.59 4.28
C LEU A 61 15.35 2.92 4.53
N LEU A 62 15.45 3.35 5.79
CA LEU A 62 16.19 4.55 6.16
C LEU A 62 17.63 4.49 5.63
N LEU A 63 18.35 3.39 5.89
CA LEU A 63 19.75 3.26 5.45
C LEU A 63 19.90 3.41 3.93
N VAL A 64 19.04 2.76 3.15
CA VAL A 64 19.14 2.76 1.68
C VAL A 64 18.62 4.07 1.08
N MET A 65 17.69 4.76 1.75
CA MET A 65 17.09 6.02 1.30
C MET A 65 17.87 7.26 1.74
N THR A 66 18.87 7.13 2.64
CA THR A 66 19.79 8.22 2.95
C THR A 66 20.60 8.65 1.71
N PRO A 67 21.10 9.90 1.63
CA PRO A 67 22.02 10.36 0.58
C PRO A 67 23.25 9.47 0.33
N GLN A 68 23.68 8.75 1.38
CA GLN A 68 24.82 7.83 1.30
C GLN A 68 24.40 6.46 0.75
N GLY A 69 23.14 6.07 0.92
CA GLY A 69 22.56 4.84 0.41
C GLY A 69 22.32 4.88 -1.10
N ASN A 70 22.20 3.69 -1.71
CA ASN A 70 22.09 3.56 -3.16
C ASN A 70 20.83 4.23 -3.74
N ILE A 71 19.68 4.07 -3.07
CA ILE A 71 18.41 4.65 -3.54
C ILE A 71 18.40 6.16 -3.29
N GLY A 72 18.79 6.61 -2.11
CA GLY A 72 18.81 8.04 -1.78
C GLY A 72 19.78 8.82 -2.67
N ARG A 73 20.99 8.29 -2.92
CA ARG A 73 21.96 8.90 -3.84
C ARG A 73 21.43 9.04 -5.26
N PHE A 74 20.79 7.98 -5.78
CA PHE A 74 20.19 8.02 -7.12
C PHE A 74 19.06 9.05 -7.18
N TRP A 75 18.21 9.09 -6.17
CA TRP A 75 17.10 10.05 -6.07
C TRP A 75 17.62 11.50 -6.03
N GLU A 76 18.63 11.77 -5.22
CA GLU A 76 19.22 13.10 -5.09
C GLU A 76 19.92 13.53 -6.39
N ALA A 77 20.58 12.61 -7.09
CA ALA A 77 21.18 12.91 -8.39
C ALA A 77 20.15 13.32 -9.46
N VAL A 78 18.94 12.78 -9.40
CA VAL A 78 17.86 13.07 -10.37
C VAL A 78 17.02 14.28 -9.97
N THR A 79 16.74 14.44 -8.67
CA THR A 79 15.79 15.45 -8.17
C THR A 79 16.44 16.65 -7.50
N GLY A 80 17.72 16.55 -7.11
CA GLY A 80 18.43 17.56 -6.32
C GLY A 80 17.95 17.67 -4.87
N SER A 81 17.14 16.72 -4.38
CA SER A 81 16.53 16.76 -3.03
C SER A 81 16.73 15.45 -2.27
N PRO A 82 16.84 15.46 -0.93
CA PRO A 82 16.92 14.25 -0.14
C PRO A 82 15.58 13.50 -0.15
N LEU A 83 15.64 12.17 -0.06
CA LEU A 83 14.44 11.33 -0.02
C LEU A 83 13.88 11.18 1.40
N ILE A 84 14.75 10.97 2.40
CA ILE A 84 14.35 10.87 3.82
C ILE A 84 13.78 12.19 4.34
N PHE A 85 12.93 12.11 5.37
CA PHE A 85 12.30 13.29 5.99
C PHE A 85 11.42 14.13 5.05
N THR A 86 10.97 13.55 3.93
CA THR A 86 10.05 14.20 3.00
C THR A 86 8.76 13.42 2.86
N PHE A 87 7.68 14.08 2.42
CA PHE A 87 6.43 13.41 2.06
C PHE A 87 6.67 12.29 1.01
N THR A 88 7.53 12.53 0.02
CA THR A 88 7.85 11.54 -1.01
C THR A 88 8.56 10.32 -0.42
N GLY A 89 9.48 10.52 0.53
CA GLY A 89 10.14 9.44 1.25
C GLY A 89 9.17 8.53 1.98
N ILE A 90 8.24 9.11 2.74
CA ILE A 90 7.24 8.31 3.45
C ILE A 90 6.25 7.63 2.50
N VAL A 91 5.96 8.20 1.32
CA VAL A 91 5.22 7.50 0.26
C VAL A 91 6.00 6.28 -0.21
N VAL A 92 7.27 6.42 -0.60
CA VAL A 92 8.10 5.30 -1.07
C VAL A 92 8.19 4.20 -0.02
N ALA A 93 8.41 4.56 1.25
CA ALA A 93 8.44 3.59 2.33
C ALA A 93 7.09 2.87 2.51
N SER A 94 5.99 3.61 2.39
CA SER A 94 4.63 3.05 2.43
C SER A 94 4.36 2.11 1.26
N LEU A 95 4.90 2.37 0.07
CA LEU A 95 4.78 1.47 -1.08
C LEU A 95 5.42 0.11 -0.76
N VAL A 96 6.63 0.09 -0.19
CA VAL A 96 7.34 -1.15 0.14
C VAL A 96 6.61 -1.93 1.23
N TYR A 97 6.23 -1.26 2.32
CA TYR A 97 5.50 -1.88 3.43
C TYR A 97 4.12 -2.40 3.00
N SER A 98 3.38 -1.62 2.21
CA SER A 98 1.98 -1.93 1.87
C SER A 98 1.82 -2.85 0.65
N LEU A 99 2.91 -3.11 -0.08
CA LEU A 99 2.92 -3.95 -1.28
C LEU A 99 2.24 -5.33 -1.12
N PRO A 100 2.54 -6.14 -0.07
CA PRO A 100 1.88 -7.43 0.11
C PRO A 100 0.35 -7.32 0.25
N PHE A 101 -0.13 -6.27 0.91
CA PHE A 101 -1.56 -6.01 1.09
C PHE A 101 -2.26 -5.59 -0.21
N ALA A 102 -1.52 -5.04 -1.17
CA ALA A 102 -2.03 -4.80 -2.52
C ALA A 102 -2.09 -6.10 -3.34
N ILE A 103 -1.03 -6.91 -3.29
CA ILE A 103 -0.87 -8.08 -4.15
C ILE A 103 -1.80 -9.23 -3.75
N GLN A 104 -1.93 -9.57 -2.47
CA GLN A 104 -2.65 -10.78 -2.05
C GLN A 104 -4.13 -10.82 -2.48
N PRO A 105 -4.94 -9.75 -2.27
CA PRO A 105 -6.34 -9.77 -2.69
C PRO A 105 -6.50 -9.73 -4.22
N MET A 106 -5.63 -8.99 -4.93
CA MET A 106 -5.58 -9.03 -6.40
C MET A 106 -5.26 -10.44 -6.90
N LYS A 107 -4.25 -11.09 -6.31
CA LYS A 107 -3.83 -12.44 -6.68
C LYS A 107 -4.98 -13.43 -6.52
N ALA A 108 -5.65 -13.41 -5.36
CA ALA A 108 -6.81 -14.25 -5.10
C ALA A 108 -7.97 -14.01 -6.07
N ALA A 109 -8.14 -12.78 -6.57
CA ALA A 109 -9.16 -12.47 -7.59
C ALA A 109 -8.74 -12.92 -8.99
N PHE A 110 -7.47 -12.73 -9.36
CA PHE A 110 -6.92 -13.12 -10.67
C PHE A 110 -6.93 -14.64 -10.83
N GLU A 111 -6.59 -15.39 -9.78
CA GLU A 111 -6.61 -16.85 -9.78
C GLU A 111 -8.01 -17.45 -9.93
N LYS A 112 -9.08 -16.69 -9.61
CA LYS A 112 -10.47 -17.13 -9.78
C LYS A 112 -10.98 -17.02 -11.21
N ILE A 113 -10.27 -16.35 -12.11
CA ILE A 113 -10.69 -16.23 -13.51
C ILE A 113 -10.58 -17.60 -14.20
N ASP A 114 -11.66 -18.04 -14.84
CA ASP A 114 -11.64 -19.26 -15.66
C ASP A 114 -10.61 -19.14 -16.79
N ARG A 115 -9.70 -20.12 -16.89
CA ARG A 115 -8.70 -20.18 -17.95
C ARG A 115 -9.34 -20.19 -19.35
N ARG A 116 -10.53 -20.78 -19.50
CA ARG A 116 -11.26 -20.80 -20.77
C ARG A 116 -11.60 -19.38 -21.27
N LEU A 117 -11.86 -18.45 -20.36
CA LEU A 117 -12.12 -17.05 -20.72
C LEU A 117 -10.86 -16.40 -21.31
N LEU A 118 -9.69 -16.69 -20.74
CA LEU A 118 -8.41 -16.18 -21.24
C LEU A 118 -8.03 -16.84 -22.57
N GLU A 119 -8.22 -18.15 -22.70
CA GLU A 119 -8.00 -18.89 -23.96
C GLU A 119 -8.89 -18.35 -25.08
N SER A 120 -10.17 -18.09 -24.79
CA SER A 120 -11.10 -17.49 -25.75
C SER A 120 -10.66 -16.10 -26.19
N ALA A 121 -10.14 -15.28 -25.26
CA ALA A 121 -9.60 -13.97 -25.59
C ALA A 121 -8.41 -14.07 -26.57
N TYR A 122 -7.51 -15.04 -26.37
CA TYR A 122 -6.38 -15.28 -27.28
C TYR A 122 -6.83 -15.80 -28.65
N VAL A 123 -7.84 -16.69 -28.71
CA VAL A 123 -8.42 -17.18 -29.97
C VAL A 123 -9.05 -16.03 -30.78
N LEU A 124 -9.66 -15.05 -30.11
CA LEU A 124 -10.17 -13.83 -30.74
C LEU A 124 -9.07 -12.82 -31.13
N GLY A 125 -7.79 -13.18 -30.97
CA GLY A 125 -6.65 -12.36 -31.39
C GLY A 125 -6.24 -11.26 -30.41
N LEU A 126 -6.73 -11.29 -29.16
CA LEU A 126 -6.29 -10.31 -28.16
C LEU A 126 -4.85 -10.59 -27.73
N SER A 127 -4.02 -9.54 -27.73
CA SER A 127 -2.66 -9.59 -27.17
C SER A 127 -2.70 -9.70 -25.64
N PRO A 128 -1.64 -10.16 -24.96
CA PRO A 128 -1.60 -10.25 -23.50
C PRO A 128 -1.95 -8.94 -22.79
N MET A 129 -1.50 -7.81 -23.34
CA MET A 129 -1.81 -6.48 -22.82
C MET A 129 -3.30 -6.13 -23.02
N ALA A 130 -3.87 -6.47 -24.17
CA ALA A 130 -5.30 -6.27 -24.43
C ALA A 130 -6.16 -7.17 -23.53
N THR A 131 -5.78 -8.44 -23.33
CA THR A 131 -6.42 -9.38 -22.42
C THR A 131 -6.37 -8.87 -20.97
N PHE A 132 -5.24 -8.30 -20.54
CA PHE A 132 -5.11 -7.70 -19.21
C PHE A 132 -6.15 -6.59 -18.98
N PHE A 133 -6.21 -5.58 -19.85
CA PHE A 133 -7.12 -4.45 -19.65
C PHE A 133 -8.58 -4.74 -19.98
N ARG A 134 -8.86 -5.62 -20.96
CA ARG A 134 -10.24 -5.86 -21.44
C ARG A 134 -10.91 -7.06 -20.80
N VAL A 135 -10.15 -8.00 -20.24
CA VAL A 135 -10.70 -9.23 -19.64
C VAL A 135 -10.36 -9.29 -18.17
N ILE A 136 -9.08 -9.24 -17.80
CA ILE A 136 -8.66 -9.49 -16.42
C ILE A 136 -9.11 -8.37 -15.48
N ILE A 137 -8.78 -7.11 -15.78
CA ILE A 137 -9.12 -5.97 -14.93
C ILE A 137 -10.64 -5.85 -14.70
N PRO A 138 -11.51 -5.88 -15.73
CA PRO A 138 -12.96 -5.79 -15.53
C PRO A 138 -13.54 -6.94 -14.71
N ASN A 139 -13.05 -8.17 -14.90
CA ASN A 139 -13.53 -9.33 -14.14
C ASN A 139 -13.00 -9.38 -12.70
N THR A 140 -12.01 -8.57 -12.35
CA THR A 140 -11.35 -8.56 -11.03
C THR A 140 -11.49 -7.23 -10.29
N LEU A 141 -12.40 -6.35 -10.71
CA LEU A 141 -12.66 -5.05 -10.06
C LEU A 141 -12.90 -5.16 -8.56
N ASN A 142 -13.60 -6.20 -8.10
CA ASN A 142 -13.81 -6.44 -6.67
C ASN A 142 -12.51 -6.76 -5.92
N GLY A 143 -11.58 -7.49 -6.57
CA GLY A 143 -10.25 -7.76 -6.02
C GLY A 143 -9.38 -6.51 -5.96
N LEU A 144 -9.40 -5.71 -7.03
CA LEU A 144 -8.73 -4.40 -7.07
C LEU A 144 -9.26 -3.46 -5.99
N ALA A 145 -10.58 -3.41 -5.80
CA ALA A 145 -11.22 -2.63 -4.75
C ALA A 145 -10.85 -3.12 -3.34
N ALA A 146 -10.85 -4.43 -3.11
CA ALA A 146 -10.42 -5.02 -1.83
C ALA A 146 -8.97 -4.64 -1.51
N SER A 147 -8.06 -4.76 -2.49
CA SER A 147 -6.67 -4.33 -2.34
C SER A 147 -6.54 -2.83 -2.08
N ALA A 148 -7.29 -2.00 -2.81
CA ALA A 148 -7.24 -0.55 -2.62
C ALA A 148 -7.61 -0.17 -1.19
N ILE A 149 -8.69 -0.74 -0.64
CA ILE A 149 -9.13 -0.39 0.70
C ILE A 149 -8.21 -0.98 1.77
N LEU A 150 -7.70 -2.20 1.58
CA LEU A 150 -6.73 -2.79 2.52
C LEU A 150 -5.45 -1.94 2.59
N VAL A 151 -4.89 -1.56 1.44
CA VAL A 151 -3.72 -0.66 1.40
C VAL A 151 -4.02 0.66 2.08
N PHE A 152 -5.19 1.25 1.81
CA PHE A 152 -5.59 2.52 2.41
C PHE A 152 -5.65 2.45 3.94
N ILE A 153 -6.32 1.44 4.49
CA ILE A 153 -6.44 1.24 5.95
C ILE A 153 -5.08 0.95 6.57
N HIS A 154 -4.27 0.06 5.97
CA HIS A 154 -2.94 -0.25 6.49
C HIS A 154 -2.03 0.97 6.49
N THR A 155 -2.07 1.79 5.44
CA THR A 155 -1.27 3.02 5.37
C THR A 155 -1.70 4.04 6.42
N LEU A 156 -3.00 4.16 6.73
CA LEU A 156 -3.49 5.04 7.80
C LEU A 156 -3.03 4.60 9.20
N GLY A 157 -2.92 3.30 9.42
CA GLY A 157 -2.51 2.72 10.70
C GLY A 157 -1.00 2.60 10.87
N GLU A 158 -0.22 2.82 9.82
CA GLU A 158 1.23 2.62 9.87
C GLU A 158 1.92 3.71 10.70
N PHE A 159 2.92 3.29 11.46
CA PHE A 159 3.64 4.15 12.40
C PHE A 159 5.15 3.90 12.34
N GLY A 160 5.57 2.65 12.52
CA GLY A 160 6.98 2.32 12.73
C GLY A 160 7.85 2.70 11.53
N VAL A 161 7.44 2.29 10.32
CA VAL A 161 8.19 2.61 9.10
C VAL A 161 8.22 4.11 8.82
N ILE A 162 7.09 4.79 9.03
CA ILE A 162 6.93 6.23 8.74
C ILE A 162 7.75 7.07 9.71
N LEU A 163 7.72 6.77 11.01
CA LEU A 163 8.49 7.50 12.01
C LEU A 163 9.99 7.36 11.75
N MET A 164 10.46 6.18 11.35
CA MET A 164 11.88 5.97 11.08
C MET A 164 12.34 6.74 9.83
N VAL A 165 11.63 6.60 8.71
CA VAL A 165 12.06 7.19 7.42
C VAL A 165 11.75 8.69 7.34
N GLY A 166 10.60 9.11 7.88
CA GLY A 166 10.08 10.46 7.77
C GLY A 166 10.30 11.34 8.99
N GLY A 167 10.58 10.77 10.16
CA GLY A 167 10.54 11.51 11.42
C GLY A 167 9.14 12.05 11.75
N SER A 168 9.09 13.13 12.52
CA SER A 168 7.84 13.80 12.90
C SER A 168 7.86 15.28 12.53
N ILE A 169 7.96 15.57 11.23
CA ILE A 169 8.03 16.94 10.73
C ILE A 169 6.60 17.46 10.53
N PRO A 170 6.18 18.53 11.25
CA PRO A 170 4.85 19.09 11.10
C PRO A 170 4.58 19.53 9.65
N GLY A 171 3.44 19.13 9.10
CA GLY A 171 3.03 19.46 7.73
C GLY A 171 3.65 18.61 6.62
N GLU A 172 4.73 17.86 6.90
CA GLU A 172 5.46 17.07 5.90
C GLU A 172 5.37 15.56 6.14
N THR A 173 5.71 15.10 7.34
CA THR A 173 5.80 13.66 7.65
C THR A 173 5.06 13.23 8.92
N LYS A 174 4.61 14.19 9.73
CA LYS A 174 3.87 13.93 10.96
C LYS A 174 2.43 13.48 10.67
N VAL A 175 2.27 12.18 10.46
CA VAL A 175 0.95 11.51 10.31
C VAL A 175 0.24 11.37 11.66
N ALA A 176 -1.04 11.01 11.62
CA ALA A 176 -1.92 10.97 12.78
C ALA A 176 -1.45 9.94 13.83
N SER A 177 -0.93 8.79 13.40
CA SER A 177 -0.34 7.77 14.28
C SER A 177 0.84 8.33 15.08
N ILE A 178 1.72 9.09 14.42
CA ILE A 178 2.85 9.78 15.07
C ILE A 178 2.36 10.88 16.01
N ALA A 179 1.38 11.68 15.60
CA ALA A 179 0.83 12.74 16.44
C ALA A 179 0.16 12.20 17.72
N ILE A 180 -0.53 11.06 17.62
CA ILE A 180 -1.10 10.35 18.78
C ILE A 180 0.01 9.86 19.70
N TYR A 181 1.02 9.21 19.14
CA TYR A 181 2.16 8.69 19.90
C TYR A 181 2.87 9.80 20.69
N GLU A 182 3.22 10.91 20.04
CA GLU A 182 3.83 12.05 20.72
C GLU A 182 2.93 12.69 21.78
N ALA A 183 1.61 12.75 21.55
CA ALA A 183 0.68 13.26 22.56
C ALA A 183 0.67 12.37 23.81
N VAL A 184 0.80 11.05 23.65
CA VAL A 184 0.94 10.10 24.75
C VAL A 184 2.29 10.26 25.45
N GLU A 185 3.40 10.37 24.72
CA GLU A 185 4.73 10.61 25.30
C GLU A 185 4.79 11.92 26.09
N ALA A 186 4.08 12.96 25.62
CA ALA A 186 3.95 14.24 26.29
C ALA A 186 2.91 14.24 27.43
N LEU A 187 2.38 13.08 27.84
CA LEU A 187 1.33 12.92 28.86
C LEU A 187 0.03 13.69 28.59
N ARG A 188 -0.20 14.09 27.34
CA ARG A 188 -1.39 14.81 26.86
C ARG A 188 -2.48 13.84 26.40
N TYR A 189 -2.94 12.99 27.32
CA TYR A 189 -3.92 11.93 27.03
C TYR A 189 -5.24 12.45 26.45
N ARG A 190 -5.67 13.66 26.84
CA ARG A 190 -6.89 14.27 26.29
C ARG A 190 -6.78 14.50 24.79
N ASP A 191 -5.65 14.98 24.31
CA ASP A 191 -5.42 15.25 22.88
C ASP A 191 -5.31 13.95 22.09
N ALA A 192 -4.60 12.95 22.64
CA ALA A 192 -4.51 11.61 22.06
C ALA A 192 -5.90 10.95 21.93
N ALA A 193 -6.69 10.96 23.01
CA ALA A 193 -8.04 10.40 23.02
C ALA A 193 -8.95 11.07 21.98
N MET A 194 -8.84 12.40 21.87
CA MET A 194 -9.55 13.21 20.89
C MET A 194 -9.23 12.81 19.44
N MET A 195 -7.96 12.53 19.12
CA MET A 195 -7.56 12.05 17.78
C MET A 195 -8.03 10.60 17.54
N CYS A 196 -7.91 9.72 18.54
CA CYS A 196 -8.39 8.34 18.44
C CYS A 196 -9.91 8.27 18.19
N LEU A 197 -10.70 9.13 18.85
CA LEU A 197 -12.15 9.22 18.65
C LEU A 197 -12.54 9.61 17.22
N VAL A 198 -11.67 10.32 16.48
CA VAL A 198 -11.90 10.64 15.07
C VAL A 198 -11.48 9.49 14.15
N LEU A 199 -10.34 8.85 14.43
CA LEU A 199 -9.82 7.76 13.60
C LEU A 199 -10.65 6.48 13.68
N VAL A 200 -11.17 6.12 14.87
CA VAL A 200 -11.93 4.87 15.05
C VAL A 200 -13.16 4.78 14.13
N PRO A 201 -14.06 5.79 14.08
CA PRO A 201 -15.19 5.79 13.15
C PRO A 201 -14.75 5.73 11.68
N ILE A 202 -13.70 6.46 11.31
CA ILE A 202 -13.16 6.46 9.94
C ILE A 202 -12.74 5.05 9.55
N SER A 203 -11.89 4.41 10.36
CA SER A 203 -11.43 3.05 10.14
C SER A 203 -12.59 2.04 10.09
N TYR A 204 -13.59 2.20 10.96
CA TYR A 204 -14.77 1.33 10.97
C TYR A 204 -15.61 1.47 9.69
N ILE A 205 -15.81 2.70 9.19
CA ILE A 205 -16.53 2.95 7.93
C ILE A 205 -15.80 2.29 6.76
N PHE A 206 -14.47 2.41 6.69
CA PHE A 206 -13.68 1.74 5.65
C PHE A 206 -13.77 0.21 5.76
N LEU A 207 -13.71 -0.35 6.98
CA LEU A 207 -13.88 -1.79 7.20
C LEU A 207 -15.26 -2.28 6.76
N LEU A 208 -16.32 -1.52 7.07
CA LEU A 208 -17.68 -1.83 6.59
C LEU A 208 -17.77 -1.80 5.07
N LEU A 209 -17.08 -0.86 4.43
CA LEU A 209 -17.01 -0.76 2.97
C LEU A 209 -16.33 -1.99 2.36
N ILE A 210 -15.18 -2.43 2.92
CA ILE A 210 -14.53 -3.69 2.55
C ILE A 210 -15.53 -4.84 2.64
N ASN A 211 -16.14 -5.02 3.81
CA ASN A 211 -17.00 -6.16 4.07
C ASN A 211 -18.21 -6.22 3.13
N ARG A 212 -18.78 -5.07 2.76
CA ARG A 212 -19.87 -5.01 1.77
C ARG A 212 -19.42 -5.35 0.36
N LEU A 213 -18.26 -4.86 -0.06
CA LEU A 213 -17.71 -5.13 -1.40
C LEU A 213 -17.25 -6.58 -1.54
N THR A 214 -16.60 -7.13 -0.50
CA THR A 214 -16.15 -8.52 -0.47
C THR A 214 -17.32 -9.51 -0.29
N ARG A 215 -18.39 -9.17 0.45
CA ARG A 215 -19.58 -10.05 0.54
C ARG A 215 -20.29 -10.27 -0.79
N ARG A 216 -20.26 -9.27 -1.70
CA ARG A 216 -20.78 -9.45 -3.07
C ARG A 216 -20.03 -10.54 -3.86
N GLN A 217 -18.81 -10.91 -3.46
CA GLN A 217 -18.05 -12.02 -4.06
C GLN A 217 -18.36 -13.41 -3.49
N ILE A 218 -18.90 -13.51 -2.26
CA ILE A 218 -19.20 -14.81 -1.62
C ILE A 218 -20.65 -15.25 -1.89
N TYR A 219 -21.56 -14.31 -2.18
CA TYR A 219 -23.00 -14.54 -2.33
C TYR A 219 -23.63 -14.04 -3.65
N GLY A 220 -22.85 -13.84 -4.72
CA GLY A 220 -23.44 -13.86 -6.08
C GLY A 220 -23.43 -15.31 -6.55
N ALA A 221 -24.53 -16.09 -6.57
CA ALA A 221 -25.90 -15.81 -7.01
C ALA A 221 -25.95 -15.29 -8.45
#